data_AF-A0A0D2L2B6-F1
#
_entry.id   AF-A0A0D2L2B6-F1
#
_cell.length_a   1.000
_cell.length_b   1.000
_cell.length_c   1.000
_cell.angle_alpha   90.00
_cell.angle_beta   90.00
_cell.angle_gamma   90.00
#
_symmetry.space_group_name_H-M   'P 1'
#
loop_
_entity.id
_entity.type
_entity.pdbx_description
1 polymer ?
#
loop_
_entity_poly.entity_id
_entity_poly.type
_entity_poly.pdbx_seq_one_letter_code
_entity_poly.pdbx_strand_id
1 'polypeptide(L)'
;MIVEGFPAWQVLLVDLRCHGESAAAAGGAPAPGPHSVDAAARDILELLRARRVFPHMLIGHSFGGKVVMSMARQFGGGGGARLPRPVQVWVLDALPGEVRAGGGVDGAADRPGELIAALQRLPLPLAGRADLIDYMTARGFSLPVARCHAAGGGRS
;
A
#
# COMPACT_ATOMS: atom_id res chain seq x y z
N MET A 1 -16.93 -6.33 13.25
CA MET A 1 -16.01 -6.48 12.09
C MET A 1 -16.81 -6.91 10.86
N ILE A 2 -16.47 -6.52 9.62
CA ILE A 2 -17.29 -6.86 8.42
C ILE A 2 -17.57 -8.36 8.29
N VAL A 3 -16.64 -9.20 8.72
CA VAL A 3 -16.77 -10.67 8.70
C VAL A 3 -17.74 -11.22 9.75
N GLU A 4 -18.05 -10.48 10.83
CA GLU A 4 -19.04 -10.89 11.84
C GLU A 4 -20.46 -10.83 11.28
N GLY A 5 -20.74 -9.89 10.38
CA GLY A 5 -22.04 -9.79 9.68
C GLY A 5 -22.16 -10.73 8.49
N PHE A 6 -21.03 -11.28 8.00
CA PHE A 6 -20.96 -12.14 6.82
C PHE A 6 -20.00 -13.31 7.05
N PRO A 7 -20.39 -14.32 7.86
CA PRO A 7 -19.49 -15.41 8.26
C PRO A 7 -19.01 -16.29 7.10
N ALA A 8 -19.66 -16.22 5.94
CA ALA A 8 -19.23 -16.90 4.72
C ALA A 8 -18.06 -16.19 4.01
N TRP A 9 -17.72 -14.96 4.41
CA TRP A 9 -16.67 -14.19 3.76
C TRP A 9 -15.30 -14.52 4.35
N GLN A 10 -14.33 -14.72 3.46
CA GLN A 10 -12.93 -14.84 3.82
C GLN A 10 -12.19 -13.62 3.28
N VAL A 11 -11.45 -12.95 4.14
CA VAL A 11 -10.69 -11.74 3.80
C VAL A 11 -9.21 -12.05 3.97
N LEU A 12 -8.43 -11.82 2.91
CA LEU A 12 -6.96 -11.89 2.95
C LEU A 12 -6.41 -10.47 2.88
N LEU A 13 -5.82 -10.01 3.98
CA LEU A 13 -5.07 -8.76 4.01
C LEU A 13 -3.60 -9.07 3.68
N VAL A 14 -3.00 -8.29 2.79
CA VAL A 14 -1.64 -8.52 2.32
C VAL A 14 -0.80 -7.26 2.54
N ASP A 15 0.33 -7.43 3.22
CA ASP A 15 1.38 -6.42 3.24
C ASP A 15 2.13 -6.46 1.91
N LEU A 16 2.17 -5.31 1.22
CA LEU A 16 2.88 -5.18 -0.04
C LEU A 16 4.40 -5.27 0.17
N ARG A 17 5.16 -5.55 -0.91
CA ARG A 17 6.62 -5.40 -0.88
C ARG A 17 7.03 -4.08 -0.21
N CYS A 18 8.05 -4.16 0.64
CA CYS A 18 8.57 -3.01 1.41
C CYS A 18 7.61 -2.42 2.46
N HIS A 19 6.45 -3.04 2.71
CA HIS A 19 5.48 -2.59 3.72
C HIS A 19 5.27 -3.68 4.77
N GLY A 20 4.93 -3.26 5.99
CA GLY A 20 4.57 -4.16 7.10
C GLY A 20 5.60 -5.28 7.29
N GLU A 21 5.10 -6.51 7.45
CA GLU A 21 5.94 -7.70 7.65
C GLU A 21 6.64 -8.17 6.37
N SER A 22 6.22 -7.67 5.20
CA SER A 22 6.90 -7.91 3.92
C SER A 22 8.10 -6.99 3.71
N ALA A 23 8.36 -6.04 4.61
CA ALA A 23 9.54 -5.21 4.57
C ALA A 23 10.78 -5.97 5.07
N ALA A 24 11.91 -5.86 4.37
CA ALA A 24 13.17 -6.47 4.81
C ALA A 24 13.60 -5.99 6.21
N ALA A 25 13.33 -4.71 6.52
CA ALA A 25 13.58 -4.14 7.84
C ALA A 25 12.74 -4.77 8.97
N ALA A 26 11.62 -5.42 8.64
CA ALA A 26 10.75 -6.13 9.58
C ALA A 26 11.02 -7.66 9.61
N GLY A 27 12.10 -8.13 8.97
CA GLY A 27 12.42 -9.56 8.87
C GLY A 27 11.79 -10.28 7.68
N GLY A 28 11.09 -9.56 6.80
CA GLY A 28 10.58 -10.10 5.54
C GLY A 28 11.70 -10.43 4.55
N ALA A 29 11.44 -11.36 3.63
CA ALA A 29 12.38 -11.66 2.55
C ALA A 29 12.50 -10.43 1.60
N PRO A 30 13.72 -9.98 1.24
CA PRO A 30 13.88 -8.90 0.29
C PRO A 30 13.22 -9.24 -1.05
N ALA A 31 12.28 -8.40 -1.49
CA ALA A 31 11.61 -8.59 -2.76
C ALA A 31 12.61 -8.36 -3.91
N PRO A 32 12.81 -9.34 -4.81
CA PRO A 32 13.73 -9.18 -5.92
C PRO A 32 13.20 -8.19 -6.99
N GLY A 33 14.13 -7.57 -7.71
CA GLY A 33 13.84 -6.68 -8.84
C GLY A 33 13.35 -5.28 -8.45
N PRO A 34 12.79 -4.51 -9.40
CA PRO A 34 12.44 -3.11 -9.19
C PRO A 34 11.23 -2.94 -8.26
N HIS A 35 11.22 -1.88 -7.45
CA HIS A 35 10.06 -1.50 -6.61
C HIS A 35 9.04 -0.70 -7.43
N SER A 36 8.33 -1.38 -8.33
CA SER A 36 7.24 -0.80 -9.14
C SER A 36 5.87 -1.35 -8.77
N VAL A 37 4.80 -0.67 -9.20
CA VAL A 37 3.41 -1.14 -9.03
C VAL A 37 3.23 -2.52 -9.68
N ASP A 38 3.81 -2.73 -10.86
CA ASP A 38 3.72 -4.01 -11.56
C ASP A 38 4.42 -5.13 -10.81
N ALA A 39 5.54 -4.83 -10.15
CA ALA A 39 6.25 -5.79 -9.34
C ALA A 39 5.47 -6.12 -8.04
N ALA A 40 4.89 -5.12 -7.38
CA ALA A 40 4.01 -5.34 -6.22
C ALA A 40 2.78 -6.17 -6.58
N ALA A 41 2.18 -5.94 -7.75
CA ALA A 41 1.10 -6.77 -8.26
C ALA A 41 1.54 -8.21 -8.50
N ARG A 42 2.72 -8.44 -9.11
CA ARG A 42 3.27 -9.79 -9.34
C ARG A 42 3.44 -10.59 -8.05
N ASP A 43 3.95 -9.98 -6.97
CA ASP A 43 4.11 -10.67 -5.69
C ASP A 43 2.78 -11.23 -5.16
N ILE A 44 1.72 -10.43 -5.23
CA ILE A 44 0.39 -10.87 -4.79
C ILE A 44 -0.13 -11.98 -5.70
N LEU A 45 0.05 -11.87 -7.01
CA LEU A 45 -0.35 -12.90 -7.96
C LEU A 45 0.36 -14.23 -7.69
N GLU A 46 1.66 -14.19 -7.41
CA GLU A 46 2.45 -15.36 -7.04
C GLU A 46 2.01 -15.94 -5.70
N LEU A 47 1.72 -15.10 -4.70
CA LEU A 47 1.16 -15.51 -3.42
C LEU A 47 -0.18 -16.24 -3.60
N LEU A 48 -1.11 -15.67 -4.36
CA LEU A 48 -2.42 -16.28 -4.63
C LEU A 48 -2.27 -17.61 -5.35
N ARG A 49 -1.36 -17.71 -6.33
CA ARG A 49 -1.04 -18.97 -7.03
C ARG A 49 -0.46 -20.01 -6.08
N ALA A 50 0.51 -19.64 -5.25
CA ALA A 50 1.14 -20.55 -4.29
C ALA A 50 0.14 -21.08 -3.25
N ARG A 51 -0.82 -20.24 -2.83
CA ARG A 51 -1.88 -20.60 -1.89
C ARG A 51 -3.12 -21.22 -2.54
N ARG A 52 -3.15 -21.30 -3.88
CA ARG A 52 -4.31 -21.78 -4.68
C ARG A 52 -5.61 -21.04 -4.33
N VAL A 53 -5.50 -19.74 -4.05
CA VAL A 53 -6.63 -18.87 -3.71
C VAL A 53 -7.05 -18.09 -4.94
N PHE A 54 -8.35 -18.09 -5.22
CA PHE A 54 -8.96 -17.32 -6.31
C PHE A 54 -9.94 -16.31 -5.72
N PRO A 55 -9.56 -15.02 -5.60
CA PRO A 55 -10.42 -14.02 -5.00
C PRO A 55 -11.63 -13.73 -5.90
N HIS A 56 -12.80 -13.56 -5.28
CA HIS A 56 -14.00 -13.07 -5.97
C HIS A 56 -13.94 -11.54 -6.20
N MET A 57 -13.19 -10.85 -5.34
CA MET A 57 -13.07 -9.40 -5.32
C MET A 57 -11.64 -9.01 -4.94
N LEU A 58 -11.12 -8.00 -5.61
CA LEU A 58 -9.88 -7.31 -5.25
C LEU A 58 -10.25 -5.90 -4.79
N ILE A 59 -9.83 -5.54 -3.58
CA ILE A 59 -10.06 -4.22 -3.02
C ILE A 59 -8.71 -3.56 -2.78
N GLY A 60 -8.52 -2.37 -3.32
CA GLY A 60 -7.30 -1.59 -3.15
C GLY A 60 -7.61 -0.18 -2.71
N HIS A 61 -7.00 0.25 -1.60
CA HIS A 61 -7.09 1.63 -1.12
C HIS A 61 -5.84 2.44 -1.50
N SER A 62 -6.01 3.67 -1.98
CA SER A 62 -4.93 4.59 -2.37
C SER A 62 -3.90 3.91 -3.29
N PHE A 63 -2.64 3.76 -2.86
CA PHE A 63 -1.61 3.04 -3.60
C PHE A 63 -2.00 1.59 -3.92
N GLY A 64 -2.67 0.90 -2.99
CA GLY A 64 -3.20 -0.45 -3.21
C GLY A 64 -4.21 -0.51 -4.36
N GLY A 65 -4.94 0.58 -4.63
CA GLY A 65 -5.81 0.74 -5.79
C GLY A 65 -5.07 0.56 -7.12
N LYS A 66 -3.88 1.16 -7.24
CA LYS A 66 -3.01 1.01 -8.42
C LYS A 66 -2.51 -0.43 -8.57
N VAL A 67 -2.18 -1.07 -7.45
CA VAL A 67 -1.71 -2.45 -7.43
C VAL A 67 -2.81 -3.41 -7.90
N VAL A 68 -4.04 -3.32 -7.37
CA VAL A 68 -5.14 -4.20 -7.81
C VAL A 68 -5.54 -3.97 -9.27
N MET A 69 -5.44 -2.74 -9.78
CA MET A 69 -5.63 -2.45 -11.20
C MET A 69 -4.52 -3.10 -12.07
N SER A 70 -3.26 -3.04 -11.63
CA SER A 70 -2.16 -3.74 -12.34
C SER A 70 -2.36 -5.26 -12.29
N MET A 71 -2.79 -5.83 -11.15
CA MET A 71 -3.13 -7.26 -11.07
C MET A 71 -4.18 -7.66 -12.12
N ALA A 72 -5.26 -6.88 -12.24
CA ALA A 72 -6.31 -7.15 -13.23
C ALA A 72 -5.80 -7.10 -14.68
N ARG A 73 -4.90 -6.15 -15.00
CA ARG A 73 -4.25 -6.09 -16.33
C ARG A 73 -3.34 -7.28 -16.60
N GLN A 74 -2.53 -7.68 -15.61
CA GLN A 74 -1.56 -8.76 -15.77
C GLN A 74 -2.23 -10.13 -15.91
N PHE A 75 -3.37 -10.35 -15.23
CA PHE A 75 -4.19 -11.55 -15.42
C PHE A 75 -4.73 -11.71 -16.86
N GLY A 76 -4.97 -10.60 -17.57
CA GLY A 76 -5.56 -10.62 -18.92
C GLY A 76 -4.56 -10.72 -20.08
N GLY A 77 -3.27 -10.44 -19.85
CA GLY A 77 -2.29 -10.20 -20.92
C GLY A 77 -1.21 -11.27 -21.14
N GLY A 78 -1.04 -12.22 -20.21
CA GLY A 78 0.11 -13.14 -20.25
C GLY A 78 -0.29 -14.60 -20.35
N GLY A 79 -0.67 -15.09 -21.55
CA GLY A 79 -0.63 -16.50 -21.99
C GLY A 79 -1.18 -17.62 -21.10
N GLY A 80 -1.78 -17.33 -19.95
CA GLY A 80 -2.07 -18.28 -18.88
C GLY A 80 -3.32 -17.87 -18.12
N ALA A 81 -4.32 -18.75 -18.20
CA ALA A 81 -5.60 -18.76 -17.48
C ALA A 81 -6.21 -17.37 -17.23
N ARG A 82 -7.14 -16.96 -18.12
CA ARG A 82 -8.24 -16.05 -17.73
C ARG A 82 -8.79 -16.54 -16.39
N LEU A 83 -8.96 -15.62 -15.44
CA LEU A 83 -9.66 -15.92 -14.19
C LEU A 83 -10.96 -16.65 -14.55
N PRO A 84 -11.26 -17.80 -13.91
CA PRO A 84 -12.41 -18.62 -14.29
C PRO A 84 -13.75 -17.88 -14.14
N ARG A 85 -13.75 -16.72 -13.47
CA ARG A 85 -14.89 -15.81 -13.30
C ARG A 85 -14.45 -14.35 -13.38
N PRO A 86 -15.34 -13.42 -13.76
CA PRO A 86 -15.08 -11.99 -13.67
C PRO A 86 -14.79 -11.62 -12.20
N VAL A 87 -13.59 -11.10 -11.93
CA VAL A 87 -13.23 -10.60 -10.60
C VAL A 87 -13.62 -9.14 -10.50
N GLN A 88 -14.35 -8.77 -9.45
CA GLN A 88 -14.68 -7.38 -9.19
C GLN A 88 -13.45 -6.64 -8.65
N VAL A 89 -13.17 -5.44 -9.14
CA VAL A 89 -12.07 -4.60 -8.67
C VAL A 89 -12.64 -3.32 -8.08
N TRP A 90 -12.42 -3.11 -6.78
CA TRP A 90 -12.90 -1.96 -6.04
C TRP A 90 -11.70 -1.09 -5.67
N VAL A 91 -11.66 0.12 -6.20
CA VAL A 91 -10.58 1.09 -5.97
C VAL A 91 -11.12 2.18 -5.07
N LEU A 92 -10.54 2.32 -3.89
CA LEU A 92 -10.95 3.27 -2.87
C LEU A 92 -9.92 4.39 -2.80
N ASP A 93 -10.36 5.64 -2.94
CA ASP A 93 -9.52 6.83 -2.76
C ASP A 93 -8.20 6.81 -3.57
N ALA A 94 -8.27 6.37 -4.83
CA ALA A 94 -7.14 6.47 -5.75
C ALA A 94 -7.58 7.24 -7.00
N LEU A 95 -6.91 8.35 -7.29
CA LEU A 95 -7.03 9.02 -8.58
C LEU A 95 -6.46 8.07 -9.66
N PRO A 96 -7.24 7.66 -10.67
CA PRO A 96 -6.70 6.90 -11.79
C PRO A 96 -5.75 7.79 -12.61
N GLY A 97 -4.51 7.34 -12.80
CA GLY A 97 -3.48 8.06 -13.58
C GLY A 97 -2.14 8.24 -12.88
N GLU A 98 -1.18 8.82 -13.60
CA GLU A 98 0.09 9.27 -13.02
C GLU A 98 -0.18 10.47 -12.11
N VAL A 99 0.19 10.33 -10.83
CA VAL A 99 0.19 11.47 -9.92
C VAL A 99 1.39 12.32 -10.31
N ARG A 100 1.13 13.38 -11.08
CA ARG A 100 2.09 14.47 -11.24
C ARG A 100 2.38 15.02 -9.84
N ALA A 101 3.66 15.15 -9.48
CA ALA A 101 4.05 15.84 -8.27
C ALA A 101 3.39 17.23 -8.26
N GLY A 102 2.50 17.49 -7.28
CA GLY A 102 1.80 18.77 -7.13
C GLY A 102 0.27 18.76 -7.27
N GLY A 103 -0.39 17.60 -7.39
CA GLY A 103 -1.85 17.51 -7.61
C GLY A 103 -2.74 17.77 -6.39
N GLY A 104 -2.58 18.91 -5.71
CA GLY A 104 -3.57 19.44 -4.77
C GLY A 104 -4.17 20.71 -5.35
N VAL A 105 -5.46 20.98 -5.07
CA VAL A 105 -6.20 22.16 -5.58
C VAL A 105 -5.52 23.49 -5.24
N ASP A 106 -4.58 23.51 -4.28
CA ASP A 106 -3.78 24.67 -3.88
C ASP A 106 -2.26 24.37 -3.74
N GLY A 107 -1.73 23.34 -4.41
CA GLY A 107 -0.31 22.94 -4.25
C GLY A 107 0.02 22.27 -2.89
N ALA A 108 -1.01 21.97 -2.10
CA ALA A 108 -0.96 21.35 -0.77
C ALA A 108 -1.18 19.82 -0.79
N ALA A 109 -0.83 19.13 -1.88
CA ALA A 109 -0.80 17.67 -1.84
C ALA A 109 0.40 17.22 -0.99
N ASP A 110 0.18 16.32 -0.03
CA ASP A 110 1.26 15.69 0.73
C ASP A 110 2.25 15.07 -0.25
N ARG A 111 3.45 15.65 -0.33
CA ARG A 111 4.45 15.38 -1.38
C ARG A 111 5.20 14.10 -0.99
N PRO A 112 4.86 12.93 -1.55
CA PRO A 112 5.33 11.65 -0.99
C PRO A 112 6.86 11.49 -1.12
N GLY A 113 7.46 12.12 -2.13
CA GLY A 113 8.92 12.17 -2.29
C GLY A 113 9.60 13.01 -1.20
N GLU A 114 9.02 14.15 -0.82
CA GLU A 114 9.55 14.98 0.26
C GLU A 114 9.32 14.35 1.63
N LEU A 115 8.25 13.56 1.78
CA LEU A 115 7.94 12.80 2.99
C LEU A 115 9.05 11.80 3.33
N ILE A 116 9.50 11.01 2.36
CA ILE A 116 10.60 10.05 2.58
C ILE A 116 11.88 10.81 2.98
N ALA A 117 12.21 11.91 2.29
CA ALA A 117 13.38 12.72 2.63
C ALA A 117 13.26 13.36 4.03
N ALA A 118 12.06 13.77 4.44
CA ALA A 118 11.80 14.33 5.76
C ALA A 118 11.96 13.27 6.87
N LEU A 119 11.48 12.04 6.63
CA LEU A 119 11.63 10.90 7.54
C LEU A 119 13.10 10.44 7.66
N GLN A 120 13.87 10.47 6.57
CA GLN A 120 15.30 10.15 6.61
C GLN A 120 16.14 11.15 7.43
N ARG A 121 15.67 12.39 7.56
CA ARG A 121 16.32 13.45 8.35
C ARG A 121 15.78 13.56 9.77
N LEU A 122 14.85 12.69 10.15
CA LEU A 122 14.23 12.68 11.46
C LEU A 122 15.30 12.37 12.53
N PRO A 123 15.46 13.24 13.55
CA PRO A 123 16.36 12.93 14.65
C PRO A 123 15.81 11.74 15.44
N LEU A 124 16.61 10.68 15.54
CA LEU A 124 16.31 9.49 16.34
C LEU A 124 17.23 9.46 17.57
N PRO A 125 16.77 8.96 18.74
CA PRO A 125 15.42 8.44 19.00
C PRO A 125 14.40 9.57 19.24
N LEU A 126 13.13 9.31 18.89
CA LEU A 126 12.01 10.16 19.29
C LEU A 126 11.53 9.76 20.69
N ALA A 127 11.04 10.71 21.49
CA ALA A 127 10.47 10.42 22.81
C ALA A 127 9.05 9.85 22.69
N GLY A 128 8.33 10.18 21.62
CA GLY A 128 7.07 9.51 21.33
C GLY A 128 6.41 9.90 20.01
N ARG A 129 5.24 9.30 19.79
CA ARG A 129 4.39 9.53 18.61
C ARG A 129 4.03 11.01 18.40
N ALA A 130 3.87 11.78 19.47
CA ALA A 130 3.58 13.21 19.40
C ALA A 130 4.71 13.98 18.70
N ASP A 131 5.97 13.68 19.03
CA ASP A 131 7.13 14.35 18.44
C ASP A 131 7.22 14.13 16.93
N LEU A 132 6.85 12.94 16.44
CA LEU A 132 6.79 12.70 15.00
C LEU A 132 5.69 13.51 14.33
N ILE A 133 4.52 13.58 14.96
CA ILE A 133 3.38 14.34 14.44
C ILE A 133 3.74 15.83 14.37
N ASP A 134 4.34 16.37 15.42
CA ASP A 134 4.77 17.77 15.49
C ASP A 134 5.89 18.04 14.48
N TYR A 135 6.89 17.16 14.38
CA TYR A 135 7.98 17.26 13.40
C TYR A 135 7.47 17.31 11.96
N MET A 136 6.47 16.49 11.62
CA MET A 136 5.89 16.42 10.28
C MET A 136 4.96 17.61 10.00
N THR A 137 4.12 17.99 10.97
CA THR A 137 3.21 19.13 10.82
C THR A 137 3.99 20.45 10.68
N ALA A 138 5.09 20.61 11.42
CA ALA A 138 5.98 21.77 11.29
C ALA A 138 6.65 21.87 9.91
N ARG A 139 6.69 20.78 9.13
CA ARG A 139 7.21 20.73 7.76
C ARG A 139 6.12 20.83 6.69
N GLY A 140 4.89 21.12 7.10
CA GLY A 140 3.75 21.34 6.21
C GLY A 140 3.06 20.05 5.74
N PHE A 141 3.34 18.90 6.34
CA PHE A 141 2.56 17.68 6.08
C PHE A 141 1.22 17.75 6.79
N SER A 142 0.20 17.17 6.17
CA SER A 142 -1.13 17.08 6.76
C SER A 142 -1.14 16.18 8.00
N LEU A 143 -2.02 16.49 8.95
CA LEU A 143 -2.20 15.68 10.16
C LEU A 143 -2.56 14.21 9.87
N PRO A 144 -3.41 13.87 8.87
CA PRO A 144 -3.64 12.48 8.46
C PRO A 144 -2.35 11.74 8.06
N VAL A 145 -1.49 12.36 7.25
CA VAL A 145 -0.21 11.76 6.83
C VAL A 145 0.74 11.63 8.01
N ALA A 146 0.86 12.66 8.84
CA ALA A 146 1.67 12.62 10.06
C ALA A 146 1.26 11.47 11.00
N ARG A 147 -0.05 11.28 11.20
CA ARG A 147 -0.58 10.20 12.05
C ARG A 147 -0.36 8.80 11.47
N CYS A 148 -0.41 8.63 10.15
CA CYS A 148 -0.18 7.34 9.49
C CYS A 148 1.24 6.83 9.75
N HIS A 149 2.25 7.69 9.62
CA HIS A 149 3.65 7.32 9.85
C HIS A 149 4.00 7.15 11.33
N ALA A 150 3.27 7.82 12.23
CA ALA A 150 3.45 7.65 13.66
C ALA A 150 2.83 6.36 14.24
N ALA A 151 2.10 5.59 13.43
CA ALA A 151 1.57 4.29 13.82
C ALA A 151 2.56 3.12 13.60
N GLY A 152 3.65 3.33 12.84
CA GLY A 152 4.61 2.27 12.50
C GLY A 152 5.80 2.13 13.46
N GLY A 153 5.96 3.02 14.43
CA GLY A 153 7.08 3.00 15.38
C GLY A 153 6.58 2.77 16.81
N GLY A 154 6.52 1.51 17.24
CA GLY A 154 6.23 1.21 18.65
C GLY A 154 5.55 -0.13 18.86
N ARG A 155 6.33 -1.20 18.85
CA ARG A 155 6.12 -2.34 19.77
C ARG A 155 7.50 -2.70 20.34
N SER A 156 7.79 -2.15 21.50
CA SER A 156 8.61 -2.81 22.52
C SER A 156 7.72 -3.77 23.30
#